data_AF-A0A937UKZ9-F1
#
_entry.id   AF-A0A937UKZ9-F1
#
_cell.length_a   1.000
_cell.length_b   1.000
_cell.length_c   1.000
_cell.angle_alpha   90.00
_cell.angle_beta   90.00
_cell.angle_gamma   90.00
#
_symmetry.space_group_name_H-M   'P 1'
#
loop_
_entity.id
_entity.type
_entity.pdbx_description
1 polymer ?
#
loop_
_entity_poly.entity_id
_entity_poly.type
_entity_poly.pdbx_seq_one_letter_code
_entity_poly.pdbx_strand_id
1 'polypeptide(L)' 'MTIKFEIYFRDLELEAQANLLELFETTEEDENWDIFPISVIERETEI' A
#
# COMPACT_ATOMS: atom_id res chain seq x y z
N MET A 1 11.57 -15.41 -13.27
CA MET A 1 11.38 -13.95 -13.32
C MET A 1 10.43 -13.58 -12.18
N THR A 2 10.70 -12.51 -11.44
CA THR A 2 9.80 -12.08 -10.34
C THR A 2 8.82 -11.05 -10.87
N ILE A 3 7.52 -11.33 -10.73
CA ILE A 3 6.45 -10.36 -11.00
C ILE A 3 6.11 -9.68 -9.68
N LYS A 4 5.99 -8.36 -9.71
CA LYS A 4 5.58 -7.54 -8.56
C LYS A 4 4.24 -6.87 -8.85
N PHE A 5 3.39 -6.81 -7.84
CA PHE A 5 2.17 -6.04 -7.82
C PHE A 5 2.17 -5.17 -6.57
N GLU A 6 2.03 -3.86 -6.76
CA GLU A 6 2.13 -2.86 -5.70
C GLU A 6 0.73 -2.38 -5.32
N ILE A 7 0.51 -2.21 -4.02
CA ILE A 7 -0.74 -1.70 -3.46
C ILE A 7 -0.42 -0.38 -2.77
N TYR A 8 -1.04 0.70 -3.25
CA TYR A 8 -0.91 2.04 -2.71
C TYR A 8 -2.08 2.38 -1.80
N PHE A 9 -1.95 3.45 -1.00
CA PHE A 9 -3.02 3.93 -0.12
C PHE A 9 -4.32 4.20 -0.87
N ARG A 10 -4.22 4.77 -2.08
CA ARG A 10 -5.36 5.13 -2.93
C ARG A 10 -6.08 3.93 -3.53
N ASP A 11 -5.46 2.74 -3.51
CA ASP A 11 -6.09 1.50 -3.94
C ASP A 11 -7.01 0.91 -2.86
N LEU A 12 -6.92 1.41 -1.62
CA LEU A 12 -7.76 0.97 -0.51
C LEU A 12 -9.14 1.63 -0.57
N GLU A 13 -10.15 0.91 -0.09
CA GLU A 13 -11.48 1.48 0.19
C GLU A 13 -11.39 2.59 1.23
N LEU A 14 -12.28 3.58 1.17
CA LEU A 14 -12.26 4.75 2.06
C LEU A 14 -12.31 4.37 3.55
N GLU A 15 -13.06 3.31 3.90
CA GLU A 15 -13.10 2.80 5.27
C GLU A 15 -11.75 2.22 5.71
N ALA A 16 -11.06 1.50 4.82
CA ALA A 16 -9.75 0.93 5.11
C ALA A 16 -8.67 2.03 5.22
N GLN A 17 -8.77 3.10 4.40
CA GLN A 17 -7.92 4.28 4.52
C GLN A 17 -8.07 4.94 5.90
N ALA A 18 -9.32 5.22 6.32
CA ALA A 18 -9.59 5.85 7.62
C ALA A 18 -9.10 4.98 8.79
N ASN A 19 -9.39 3.67 8.75
CA ASN A 19 -8.94 2.73 9.79
C ASN A 19 -7.41 2.66 9.87
N LEU A 20 -6.72 2.71 8.72
CA LEU A 20 -5.27 2.66 8.68
C LEU A 20 -4.66 3.96 9.25
N LEU A 21 -5.21 5.13 8.91
CA LEU A 21 -4.77 6.40 9.49
C LEU A 21 -4.98 6.47 11.00
N GLU A 22 -6.14 6.01 11.48
CA GLU A 22 -6.45 5.96 12.92
C GLU A 22 -5.52 4.98 13.67
N LEU A 23 -5.33 3.77 13.14
CA LEU A 23 -4.54 2.73 13.79
C LEU A 23 -3.05 3.10 13.93
N PHE A 24 -2.51 3.81 12.93
CA PHE A 24 -1.11 4.23 12.91
C PHE A 24 -0.92 5.66 13.44
N GLU A 25 -1.98 6.31 13.92
CA GLU A 25 -1.98 7.69 14.44
C GLU A 25 -1.28 8.69 13.49
N THR A 26 -1.57 8.58 12.19
CA THR A 26 -0.88 9.31 11.13
C THR A 26 -1.83 9.96 10.14
N THR A 27 -1.30 10.72 9.18
CA THR A 27 -2.05 11.36 8.09
C THR A 27 -1.55 10.88 6.72
N GLU A 28 -2.35 11.05 5.66
CA GLU A 28 -1.90 10.70 4.29
C GLU A 28 -0.64 11.49 3.89
N GLU A 29 -0.52 12.75 4.33
CA GLU A 29 0.59 13.64 3.97
C GLU A 29 1.91 13.31 4.68
N ASP A 30 1.85 12.68 5.86
CA ASP A 30 3.03 12.45 6.69
C ASP A 30 3.86 11.22 6.25
N GLU A 31 3.22 10.25 5.57
CA GLU A 31 3.80 8.92 5.35
C GLU A 31 4.32 8.66 3.93
N ASN A 32 4.19 9.63 3.01
CA ASN A 32 4.60 9.51 1.61
C ASN A 32 4.01 8.26 0.89
N TRP A 33 2.81 7.82 1.25
CA TRP A 33 2.18 6.63 0.65
C TRP A 33 1.70 6.83 -0.79
N ASP A 34 1.78 8.06 -1.28
CA ASP A 34 1.67 8.47 -2.67
C ASP A 34 2.97 8.24 -3.46
N ILE A 35 4.10 8.01 -2.77
CA ILE A 35 5.41 7.68 -3.37
C ILE A 35 5.75 6.20 -3.16
N PHE A 36 5.45 5.65 -1.97
CA PHE A 36 5.80 4.28 -1.61
C PHE A 36 4.55 3.41 -1.43
N PRO A 37 4.55 2.17 -1.97
CA PRO A 37 3.43 1.26 -1.78
C PRO A 37 3.34 0.81 -0.33
N ILE A 38 2.11 0.64 0.16
CA ILE A 38 1.81 0.08 1.49
C ILE A 38 2.20 -1.40 1.54
N SER A 39 2.02 -2.11 0.42
CA SER A 39 2.34 -3.53 0.32
C SER A 39 2.75 -3.89 -1.09
N VAL A 40 3.63 -4.89 -1.19
CA VAL A 40 4.10 -5.44 -2.47
C VAL A 40 3.88 -6.95 -2.44
N ILE A 41 3.13 -7.45 -3.42
CA ILE A 41 2.93 -8.87 -3.66
C ILE A 41 3.94 -9.30 -4.72
N GLU A 42 4.85 -10.19 -4.35
CA GLU A 42 5.86 -10.74 -5.25
C GLU A 42 5.59 -12.21 -5.56
N ARG A 43 5.72 -12.60 -6.82
CA ARG A 43 5.60 -14.00 -7.26
C ARG A 43 6.77 -14.37 -8.15
N GLU A 44 7.46 -15.44 -7.80
CA GLU A 44 8.42 -16.08 -8.68
C GLU A 44 7.70 -16.85 -9.78
N THR A 45 8.07 -16.59 -11.03
CA THR A 45 7.65 -17.36 -12.19
C THR A 45 8.85 -18.14 -12.73
N GLU A 46 8.72 -19.45 -12.78
CA GLU A 46 9.58 -20.28 -13.62
C GLU A 46 9.04 -20.12 -15.05
N ILE A 47 9.86 -19.57 -15.95
CA ILE A 47 9.56 -19.54 -17.38
C ILE A 47 10.06 -20.85 -17.97
#